data_AF-R4M6R1-F1
#
_entry.id   AF-R4M6R1-F1
#
_cell.length_a   1.000
_cell.length_b   1.000
_cell.length_c   1.000
_cell.angle_alpha   90.00
_cell.angle_beta   90.00
_cell.angle_gamma   90.00
#
_symmetry.space_group_name_H-M   'P 1'
#
loop_
_entity.id
_entity.type
_entity.pdbx_description
1 polymer ?
#
loop_
_entity_poly.entity_id
_entity_poly.type
_entity_poly.pdbx_seq_one_letter_code
_entity_poly.pdbx_strand_id
1 'polypeptide(L)'
;MLGGPLNGCSSSASHRGPLNAMGSPAIPSTAQEIPNPLRGQYEDLMEPLFPQGNPAQQRYPPWPASYDASLRVSWRQLQPTDPRTLPPDAPDDRKYDFSVIDNALTRLADRGMRLTLRVYAYSSCCKASYPDGTNIAIPDWERAIASTNTSYPGPATDPSTGVVQVVPNFNDSTYLNDFAQLLAALGRRYDGDERLSVFEFSGYGDFSENHVAYLRDTLGAPGPGPDESVATLGYYSQFRDQNITTASIKQLIAANVSAFPHTQLVTSPANPEIVRELFADEVTNKLAAPVGVRSDCLGVDAPLPDWSRVQHFALCADQRPGGRRAAAAAGNGAGDHRVVRVADRQFAAGLLREGPARNHQVSRVDDVER
;
A
#
# COMPACT_ATOMS: atom_id res chain seq x y z
N MET A 1 -28.04 76.86 36.31
CA MET A 1 -27.15 75.73 36.68
C MET A 1 -27.32 74.67 35.60
N LEU A 2 -26.34 74.56 34.68
CA LEU A 2 -25.41 73.42 34.58
C LEU A 2 -26.16 72.11 34.35
N GLY A 3 -26.15 71.40 33.23
CA GLY A 3 -25.41 71.40 31.94
C GLY A 3 -25.77 70.03 31.29
N GLY A 4 -25.65 69.70 30.01
CA GLY A 4 -25.22 70.27 28.74
C GLY A 4 -25.49 69.15 27.69
N PRO A 5 -25.68 69.46 26.40
CA PRO A 5 -26.26 68.54 25.41
C PRO A 5 -25.19 67.77 24.61
N LEU A 6 -25.54 66.63 24.02
CA LEU A 6 -24.78 66.07 22.89
C LEU A 6 -25.72 65.71 21.72
N ASN A 7 -25.61 66.53 20.67
CA ASN A 7 -25.83 66.22 19.25
C ASN A 7 -25.21 64.84 18.89
N GLY A 8 -25.58 64.07 17.87
CA GLY A 8 -26.31 64.30 16.63
C GLY A 8 -25.73 63.34 15.55
N CYS A 9 -26.58 62.97 14.58
CA CYS A 9 -26.28 62.52 13.21
C CYS A 9 -25.51 61.21 12.89
N SER A 10 -26.25 60.28 12.29
CA SER A 10 -25.96 59.42 11.12
C SER A 10 -24.62 58.67 10.99
N SER A 11 -24.71 57.35 10.78
CA SER A 11 -24.14 56.74 9.57
C SER A 11 -24.70 55.33 9.34
N SER A 12 -25.17 55.11 8.12
CA SER A 12 -25.32 53.80 7.50
C SER A 12 -23.94 53.15 7.38
N ALA A 13 -23.55 52.36 8.38
CA ALA A 13 -22.39 51.48 8.30
C ALA A 13 -22.90 50.07 8.03
N SER A 14 -22.83 49.71 6.75
CA SER A 14 -22.76 48.35 6.24
C SER A 14 -22.12 47.39 7.26
N HIS A 15 -22.86 46.37 7.70
CA HIS A 15 -22.27 45.16 8.25
C HIS A 15 -21.52 44.40 7.13
N ARG A 16 -20.41 44.98 6.65
CA ARG A 16 -19.29 44.24 6.08
C ARG A 16 -18.46 43.74 7.25
N GLY A 17 -18.91 42.67 7.89
CA GLY A 17 -18.03 41.83 8.68
C GLY A 17 -17.11 41.03 7.74
N PRO A 18 -15.90 40.62 8.15
CA PRO A 18 -14.91 39.98 7.28
C PRO A 18 -15.29 38.56 6.81
N LEU A 19 -16.53 38.13 7.05
CA LEU A 19 -17.10 36.91 6.49
C LEU A 19 -17.76 37.21 5.15
N ASN A 20 -17.00 37.77 4.21
CA ASN A 20 -17.25 37.40 2.83
C ASN A 20 -16.93 35.91 2.81
N ALA A 21 -17.97 35.07 2.78
CA ALA A 21 -17.81 33.71 2.32
C ALA A 21 -17.00 33.84 1.03
N MET A 22 -15.76 33.34 1.02
CA MET A 22 -15.06 33.13 -0.23
C MET A 22 -15.95 32.15 -0.98
N GLY A 23 -16.81 32.69 -1.84
CA GLY A 23 -17.43 31.96 -2.92
C GLY A 23 -16.32 31.64 -3.89
N SER A 24 -15.37 30.81 -3.45
CA SER A 24 -14.55 30.06 -4.36
C SER A 24 -15.55 29.31 -5.24
N PRO A 25 -15.45 29.42 -6.57
CA PRO A 25 -16.21 28.53 -7.43
C PRO A 25 -15.99 27.12 -6.91
N ALA A 26 -17.07 26.33 -6.75
CA ALA A 26 -16.90 24.91 -6.47
C ALA A 26 -15.96 24.38 -7.55
N ILE A 27 -14.80 23.85 -7.13
CA ILE A 27 -13.86 23.23 -8.06
C ILE A 27 -14.63 22.07 -8.68
N PRO A 28 -14.82 22.02 -10.01
CA PRO A 28 -15.51 20.91 -10.64
C PRO A 28 -14.83 19.59 -10.23
N SER A 29 -15.61 18.54 -10.00
CA SER A 29 -15.06 17.20 -9.71
C SER A 29 -14.16 16.66 -10.82
N THR A 30 -14.21 17.26 -12.01
CA THR A 30 -13.36 16.96 -13.17
C THR A 30 -12.09 17.81 -13.25
N ALA A 31 -11.86 18.76 -12.33
CA ALA A 31 -10.67 19.59 -12.34
C ALA A 31 -9.46 18.79 -11.86
N GLN A 32 -8.28 19.09 -12.41
CA GLN A 32 -7.05 18.43 -11.98
C GLN A 32 -6.77 18.74 -10.50
N GLU A 33 -6.63 17.70 -9.68
CA GLU A 33 -6.35 17.89 -8.25
C GLU A 33 -4.96 18.51 -8.03
N ILE A 34 -4.89 19.52 -7.16
CA ILE A 34 -3.61 20.08 -6.70
C ILE A 34 -3.11 19.23 -5.53
N PRO A 35 -1.89 18.65 -5.58
CA PRO A 35 -1.32 17.89 -4.48
C PRO A 35 -1.33 18.71 -3.19
N ASN A 36 -2.11 18.28 -2.19
CA ASN A 36 -2.12 18.88 -0.86
C ASN A 36 -1.39 17.95 0.13
N PRO A 37 -0.10 18.19 0.42
CA PRO A 37 0.69 17.35 1.34
C PRO A 37 0.22 17.43 2.81
N LEU A 38 -0.81 18.23 3.12
CA LEU A 38 -1.41 18.36 4.45
C LEU A 38 -2.71 17.54 4.64
N ARG A 39 -3.23 16.83 3.62
CA ARG A 39 -4.15 15.69 3.80
C ARG A 39 -3.27 14.44 3.87
N GLY A 40 -3.09 13.69 4.96
CA GLY A 40 -3.82 13.52 6.19
C GLY A 40 -3.55 12.06 6.65
N GLN A 41 -3.54 11.76 7.95
CA GLN A 41 -3.45 10.37 8.43
C GLN A 41 -4.75 9.62 8.10
N TYR A 42 -4.70 8.31 7.86
CA TYR A 42 -5.88 7.47 7.59
C TYR A 42 -5.99 6.30 8.57
N GLU A 43 -7.23 5.91 8.89
CA GLU A 43 -7.48 4.70 9.68
C GLU A 43 -7.23 3.48 8.77
N ASP A 44 -6.14 2.75 9.00
CA ASP A 44 -5.96 1.44 8.38
C ASP A 44 -6.73 0.38 9.17
N LEU A 45 -7.49 -0.46 8.47
CA LEU A 45 -8.22 -1.59 9.06
C LEU A 45 -9.18 -1.19 10.21
N MET A 46 -9.69 0.05 10.21
CA MET A 46 -10.53 0.61 11.28
C MET A 46 -9.82 0.77 12.63
N GLU A 47 -8.48 0.80 12.65
CA GLU A 47 -7.70 1.09 13.85
C GLU A 47 -7.67 2.61 14.13
N PRO A 48 -7.91 3.07 15.37
CA PRO A 48 -7.96 4.50 15.69
C PRO A 48 -6.60 5.21 15.49
N LEU A 49 -6.63 6.38 14.84
CA LEU A 49 -5.45 7.22 14.57
C LEU A 49 -4.71 7.69 15.83
N PHE A 50 -3.42 8.00 15.71
CA PHE A 50 -2.70 8.77 16.72
C PHE A 50 -3.20 10.23 16.75
N PRO A 51 -3.35 10.87 17.93
CA PRO A 51 -3.09 10.35 19.27
C PRO A 51 -4.24 9.55 19.92
N GLN A 52 -5.38 9.39 19.27
CA GLN A 52 -6.62 8.82 19.81
C GLN A 52 -6.53 7.32 20.11
N GLY A 53 -5.78 6.56 19.31
CA GLY A 53 -5.46 5.15 19.55
C GLY A 53 -4.54 4.92 20.75
N ASN A 54 -3.94 5.98 21.31
CA ASN A 54 -3.11 5.89 22.51
C ASN A 54 -3.83 6.49 23.73
N PRO A 55 -4.22 5.67 24.73
CA PRO A 55 -4.85 6.14 25.96
C PRO A 55 -4.09 7.28 26.67
N ALA A 56 -2.76 7.30 26.59
CA ALA A 56 -1.92 8.32 27.22
C ALA A 56 -1.99 9.71 26.54
N GLN A 57 -2.58 9.80 25.35
CA GLN A 57 -2.55 10.99 24.51
C GLN A 57 -3.94 11.44 24.03
N GLN A 58 -5.02 10.79 24.50
CA GLN A 58 -6.42 11.16 24.23
C GLN A 58 -6.78 12.63 24.55
N ARG A 59 -5.98 13.31 25.37
CA ARG A 59 -6.14 14.74 25.69
C ARG A 59 -5.89 15.70 24.51
N TYR A 60 -5.20 15.24 23.46
CA TYR A 60 -4.96 16.05 22.27
C TYR A 60 -6.14 15.90 21.30
N PRO A 61 -6.58 16.99 20.64
CA PRO A 61 -7.64 16.89 19.66
C PRO A 61 -7.18 16.06 18.45
N PRO A 62 -8.10 15.40 17.73
CA PRO A 62 -7.79 14.77 16.45
C PRO A 62 -7.21 15.79 15.47
N TRP A 63 -6.38 15.32 14.53
CA TRP A 63 -5.91 16.19 13.44
C TRP A 63 -7.10 16.70 12.61
N PRO A 64 -7.22 18.01 12.32
CA PRO A 64 -8.36 18.53 11.57
C PRO A 64 -8.39 18.01 10.14
N ALA A 65 -9.54 17.47 9.71
CA ALA A 65 -9.87 17.14 8.32
C ALA A 65 -9.04 16.03 7.62
N SER A 66 -8.54 15.04 8.38
CA SER A 66 -7.99 13.80 7.80
C SER A 66 -8.71 12.56 8.35
N TYR A 67 -9.80 12.16 7.70
CA TYR A 67 -10.62 11.02 8.14
C TYR A 67 -11.05 10.18 6.94
N ASP A 68 -10.09 9.66 6.19
CA ASP A 68 -10.38 8.61 5.20
C ASP A 68 -10.22 7.24 5.89
N ALA A 69 -11.12 6.30 5.62
CA ALA A 69 -11.07 4.92 6.11
C ALA A 69 -10.75 3.95 4.98
N SER A 70 -10.03 2.87 5.25
CA SER A 70 -9.71 1.84 4.24
C SER A 70 -10.68 0.65 4.26
N LEU A 71 -11.06 0.17 3.07
CA LEU A 71 -11.79 -1.08 2.87
C LEU A 71 -11.02 -1.97 1.90
N ARG A 72 -10.83 -3.24 2.28
CA ARG A 72 -10.28 -4.28 1.41
C ARG A 72 -11.36 -5.29 1.11
N VAL A 73 -11.58 -5.59 -0.16
CA VAL A 73 -12.60 -6.55 -0.62
C VAL A 73 -11.97 -7.54 -1.60
N SER A 74 -12.32 -8.81 -1.46
CA SER A 74 -11.85 -9.84 -2.40
C SER A 74 -12.65 -9.77 -3.70
N TRP A 75 -12.01 -10.11 -4.83
CA TRP A 75 -12.74 -10.28 -6.09
C TRP A 75 -13.85 -11.33 -5.96
N ARG A 76 -13.60 -12.43 -5.24
CA ARG A 76 -14.59 -13.48 -4.95
C ARG A 76 -15.87 -12.93 -4.34
N GLN A 77 -15.76 -11.95 -3.43
CA GLN A 77 -16.91 -11.30 -2.82
C GLN A 77 -17.68 -10.41 -3.82
N LEU A 78 -16.98 -9.73 -4.73
CA LEU A 78 -17.57 -8.77 -5.65
C LEU A 78 -18.22 -9.42 -6.87
N GLN A 79 -17.82 -10.63 -7.26
CA GLN A 79 -18.31 -11.30 -8.47
C GLN A 79 -18.68 -12.77 -8.23
N PRO A 80 -19.69 -13.06 -7.38
CA PRO A 80 -20.08 -14.43 -7.07
C PRO A 80 -20.71 -15.16 -8.28
N THR A 81 -21.27 -14.43 -9.24
CA THR A 81 -21.95 -14.99 -10.40
C THR A 81 -21.00 -15.20 -11.58
N ASP A 82 -21.06 -16.38 -12.22
CA ASP A 82 -20.33 -16.65 -13.47
C ASP A 82 -20.94 -15.83 -14.62
N PRO A 83 -20.20 -14.86 -15.20
CA PRO A 83 -20.71 -14.01 -16.27
C PRO A 83 -21.09 -14.81 -17.53
N ARG A 84 -20.50 -15.98 -17.76
CA ARG A 84 -20.81 -16.84 -18.92
C ARG A 84 -22.19 -17.51 -18.84
N THR A 85 -22.77 -17.55 -17.65
CA THR A 85 -24.13 -18.07 -17.43
C THR A 85 -25.21 -17.01 -17.68
N LEU A 86 -24.79 -15.76 -17.89
CA LEU A 86 -25.67 -14.62 -18.09
C LEU A 86 -25.76 -14.27 -19.58
N PRO A 87 -26.85 -13.61 -20.02
CA PRO A 87 -26.89 -12.98 -21.33
C PRO A 87 -25.70 -12.01 -21.54
N PRO A 88 -25.17 -11.87 -22.78
CA PRO A 88 -24.03 -10.97 -23.05
C PRO A 88 -24.25 -9.52 -22.59
N ASP A 89 -25.50 -9.05 -22.66
CA ASP A 89 -25.97 -7.72 -22.27
C ASP A 89 -26.46 -7.64 -20.82
N ALA A 90 -26.21 -8.66 -20.00
CA ALA A 90 -26.62 -8.65 -18.60
C ALA A 90 -26.01 -7.42 -17.88
N PRO A 91 -26.83 -6.67 -17.13
CA PRO A 91 -26.38 -5.50 -16.40
C PRO A 91 -25.41 -5.87 -15.26
N ASP A 92 -24.63 -4.88 -14.82
CA ASP A 92 -23.58 -5.07 -13.81
C ASP A 92 -24.14 -5.60 -12.47
N ASP A 93 -25.35 -5.22 -12.07
CA ASP A 93 -26.02 -5.68 -10.85
C ASP A 93 -26.38 -7.18 -10.87
N ARG A 94 -26.39 -7.81 -12.05
CA ARG A 94 -26.51 -9.27 -12.18
C ARG A 94 -25.17 -9.99 -12.16
N LYS A 95 -24.10 -9.28 -12.53
CA LYS A 95 -22.73 -9.82 -12.61
C LYS A 95 -21.99 -9.66 -11.28
N TYR A 96 -22.23 -8.56 -10.57
CA TYR A 96 -21.45 -8.11 -9.43
C TYR A 96 -22.33 -7.81 -8.21
N ASP A 97 -21.80 -8.10 -7.02
CA ASP A 97 -22.35 -7.64 -5.75
C ASP A 97 -21.42 -6.59 -5.13
N PHE A 98 -21.77 -5.32 -5.34
CA PHE A 98 -21.02 -4.19 -4.79
C PHE A 98 -21.61 -3.66 -3.47
N SER A 99 -22.56 -4.36 -2.86
CA SER A 99 -23.26 -3.89 -1.66
C SER A 99 -22.33 -3.60 -0.49
N VAL A 100 -21.23 -4.35 -0.35
CA VAL A 100 -20.22 -4.11 0.69
C VAL A 100 -19.56 -2.74 0.55
N ILE A 101 -19.27 -2.31 -0.69
CA ILE A 101 -18.67 -1.01 -0.99
C ILE A 101 -19.71 0.10 -0.80
N ASP A 102 -20.92 -0.09 -1.35
CA ASP A 102 -22.02 0.89 -1.23
C ASP A 102 -22.39 1.18 0.23
N ASN A 103 -22.44 0.13 1.06
CA ASN A 103 -22.71 0.24 2.48
C ASN A 103 -21.58 0.97 3.22
N ALA A 104 -20.32 0.71 2.86
CA ALA A 104 -19.18 1.41 3.45
C ALA A 104 -19.19 2.90 3.08
N LEU A 105 -19.40 3.24 1.80
CA LEU A 105 -19.51 4.63 1.35
C LEU A 105 -20.62 5.39 2.06
N THR A 106 -21.80 4.76 2.23
CA THR A 106 -22.93 5.37 2.96
C THR A 106 -22.57 5.62 4.43
N ARG A 107 -22.04 4.61 5.13
CA ARG A 107 -21.69 4.73 6.56
C ARG A 107 -20.55 5.73 6.83
N LEU A 108 -19.59 5.83 5.92
CA LEU A 108 -18.49 6.78 6.04
C LEU A 108 -18.96 8.21 5.73
N ALA A 109 -19.83 8.39 4.73
CA ALA A 109 -20.43 9.68 4.44
C ALA A 109 -21.23 10.24 5.62
N ASP A 110 -21.99 9.40 6.34
CA ASP A 110 -22.72 9.79 7.57
C ASP A 110 -21.79 10.30 8.69
N ARG A 111 -20.50 9.93 8.62
CA ARG A 111 -19.44 10.36 9.55
C ARG A 111 -18.58 11.49 8.98
N GLY A 112 -18.88 12.01 7.79
CA GLY A 112 -18.05 13.00 7.10
C GLY A 112 -16.68 12.46 6.66
N MET A 113 -16.58 11.15 6.41
CA MET A 113 -15.38 10.43 6.01
C MET A 113 -15.45 9.99 4.54
N ARG A 114 -14.29 9.81 3.90
CA ARG A 114 -14.18 9.20 2.57
C ARG A 114 -13.58 7.80 2.67
N LEU A 115 -13.71 7.02 1.61
CA LEU A 115 -13.23 5.66 1.50
C LEU A 115 -11.95 5.59 0.65
N THR A 116 -10.96 4.86 1.14
CA THR A 116 -9.88 4.27 0.34
C THR A 116 -10.23 2.82 0.06
N LEU A 117 -10.33 2.44 -1.22
CA LEU A 117 -10.74 1.10 -1.64
C LEU A 117 -9.57 0.32 -2.21
N ARG A 118 -9.43 -0.93 -1.77
CA ARG A 118 -8.55 -1.93 -2.37
C ARG A 118 -9.31 -3.19 -2.75
N VAL A 119 -9.10 -3.67 -3.96
CA VAL A 119 -9.63 -4.95 -4.43
C VAL A 119 -8.48 -5.93 -4.59
N TYR A 120 -8.59 -7.11 -3.99
CA TYR A 120 -7.54 -8.13 -4.08
C TYR A 120 -8.04 -9.45 -4.67
N ALA A 121 -7.18 -10.10 -5.46
CA ALA A 121 -7.42 -11.41 -6.04
C ALA A 121 -6.69 -12.54 -5.29
N TYR A 122 -5.80 -12.18 -4.36
CA TYR A 122 -5.06 -13.10 -3.51
C TYR A 122 -4.70 -12.42 -2.18
N SER A 123 -4.68 -13.20 -1.10
CA SER A 123 -4.25 -12.76 0.24
C SER A 123 -3.73 -13.97 1.02
N SER A 124 -2.49 -13.95 1.50
CA SER A 124 -1.84 -15.15 2.06
C SER A 124 -2.19 -15.50 3.51
N CYS A 125 -2.63 -14.55 4.33
CA CYS A 125 -2.75 -14.76 5.77
C CYS A 125 -3.82 -13.90 6.45
N CYS A 126 -3.90 -14.08 7.78
CA CYS A 126 -4.33 -13.08 8.76
C CYS A 126 -5.85 -12.78 8.77
N LYS A 127 -6.53 -13.36 9.77
CA LYS A 127 -7.98 -13.23 10.06
C LYS A 127 -8.93 -13.81 8.99
N ALA A 128 -8.47 -14.77 8.17
CA ALA A 128 -9.36 -15.53 7.29
C ALA A 128 -9.83 -16.83 7.96
N SER A 129 -11.15 -17.07 7.93
CA SER A 129 -11.72 -18.40 8.13
C SER A 129 -11.62 -19.15 6.79
N TYR A 130 -11.25 -20.43 6.84
CA TYR A 130 -11.17 -21.30 5.64
C TYR A 130 -12.18 -22.44 5.78
N PRO A 131 -13.49 -22.19 5.57
CA PRO A 131 -14.56 -23.18 5.82
C PRO A 131 -14.33 -24.53 5.11
N ASP A 132 -13.69 -24.49 3.93
CA ASP A 132 -13.42 -25.67 3.11
C ASP A 132 -11.90 -25.99 3.01
N GLY A 133 -11.11 -25.53 3.98
CA GLY A 133 -9.65 -25.71 3.97
C GLY A 133 -8.99 -25.11 2.72
N THR A 134 -9.60 -24.10 2.11
CA THR A 134 -9.09 -23.44 0.91
C THR A 134 -9.06 -21.93 1.12
N ASN A 135 -7.89 -21.33 0.91
CA ASN A 135 -7.72 -19.90 0.79
C ASN A 135 -7.87 -19.48 -0.66
N ILE A 136 -8.88 -18.65 -0.94
CA ILE A 136 -9.24 -18.23 -2.29
C ILE A 136 -9.89 -16.85 -2.25
N ALA A 137 -9.40 -15.96 -3.11
CA ALA A 137 -9.92 -14.59 -3.27
C ALA A 137 -10.37 -14.28 -4.71
N ILE A 138 -10.22 -15.21 -5.66
CA ILE A 138 -10.88 -15.17 -6.97
C ILE A 138 -12.26 -15.84 -6.91
N PRO A 139 -13.20 -15.49 -7.79
CA PRO A 139 -14.48 -16.18 -7.90
C PRO A 139 -14.36 -17.69 -8.16
N ASP A 140 -15.33 -18.47 -7.71
CA ASP A 140 -15.30 -19.93 -7.89
C ASP A 140 -15.36 -20.34 -9.38
N TRP A 141 -16.05 -19.54 -10.19
CA TRP A 141 -16.13 -19.75 -11.63
C TRP A 141 -14.81 -19.46 -12.35
N GLU A 142 -14.02 -18.50 -11.84
CA GLU A 142 -12.70 -18.15 -12.35
C GLU A 142 -11.71 -19.26 -11.99
N ARG A 143 -11.78 -19.77 -10.74
CA ARG A 143 -10.99 -20.92 -10.28
C ARG A 143 -11.21 -22.16 -11.16
N ALA A 144 -12.43 -22.35 -11.66
CA ALA A 144 -12.79 -23.50 -12.49
C ALA A 144 -12.20 -23.44 -13.91
N ILE A 145 -11.68 -22.29 -14.35
CA ILE A 145 -11.02 -22.14 -15.64
C ILE A 145 -9.59 -22.67 -15.52
N ALA A 146 -9.19 -23.53 -16.45
CA ALA A 146 -7.81 -23.99 -16.51
C ALA A 146 -6.85 -22.80 -16.72
N SER A 147 -5.62 -22.91 -16.22
CA SER A 147 -4.53 -21.91 -16.33
C SER A 147 -4.71 -20.56 -15.63
N THR A 148 -5.90 -20.17 -15.16
CA THR A 148 -6.13 -18.90 -14.45
C THR A 148 -5.57 -18.87 -13.03
N ASN A 149 -5.22 -20.03 -12.47
CA ASN A 149 -4.73 -20.17 -11.10
C ASN A 149 -3.89 -21.43 -10.91
N THR A 150 -3.10 -21.44 -9.84
CA THR A 150 -2.36 -22.61 -9.34
C THR A 150 -2.71 -22.84 -7.88
N SER A 151 -2.99 -24.10 -7.54
CA SER A 151 -3.21 -24.52 -6.15
C SER A 151 -1.90 -25.01 -5.53
N TYR A 152 -1.52 -24.43 -4.40
CA TYR A 152 -0.36 -24.85 -3.61
C TYR A 152 -0.83 -25.47 -2.29
N PRO A 153 -0.20 -26.54 -1.81
CA PRO A 153 -0.42 -26.99 -0.45
C PRO A 153 0.05 -25.89 0.52
N GLY A 154 -0.78 -25.57 1.52
CA GLY A 154 -0.37 -24.66 2.60
C GLY A 154 0.79 -25.21 3.42
N PRO A 155 1.50 -24.35 4.16
CA PRO A 155 2.66 -24.76 4.95
C PRO A 155 2.29 -25.84 5.98
N ALA A 156 3.26 -26.70 6.29
CA ALA A 156 3.08 -27.76 7.29
C ALA A 156 3.02 -27.23 8.73
N THR A 157 3.46 -25.98 8.96
CA THR A 157 3.60 -25.36 10.28
C THR A 157 3.21 -23.87 10.23
N ASP A 158 1.92 -23.56 10.36
CA ASP A 158 1.33 -22.21 10.57
C ASP A 158 -0.19 -22.33 10.88
N PRO A 159 -0.97 -21.28 11.27
CA PRO A 159 -2.43 -21.38 11.38
C PRO A 159 -3.15 -21.74 10.07
N SER A 160 -2.47 -21.66 8.92
CA SER A 160 -2.94 -22.14 7.61
C SER A 160 -2.53 -23.59 7.31
N THR A 161 -2.14 -24.37 8.33
CA THR A 161 -1.76 -25.78 8.16
C THR A 161 -2.86 -26.57 7.46
N GLY A 162 -2.52 -27.22 6.34
CA GLY A 162 -3.46 -28.00 5.55
C GLY A 162 -4.42 -27.18 4.67
N VAL A 163 -4.27 -25.85 4.64
CA VAL A 163 -5.10 -24.98 3.80
C VAL A 163 -4.50 -24.91 2.39
N VAL A 164 -5.28 -25.27 1.37
CA VAL A 164 -4.87 -25.10 -0.04
C VAL A 164 -4.88 -23.61 -0.39
N GLN A 165 -3.76 -23.10 -0.92
CA GLN A 165 -3.63 -21.72 -1.37
C GLN A 165 -3.92 -21.63 -2.87
N VAL A 166 -4.99 -20.96 -3.25
CA VAL A 166 -5.33 -20.71 -4.66
C VAL A 166 -4.74 -19.37 -5.07
N VAL A 167 -3.66 -19.42 -5.84
CA VAL A 167 -2.96 -18.22 -6.31
C VAL A 167 -3.31 -17.97 -7.78
N PRO A 168 -3.76 -16.76 -8.16
CA PRO A 168 -3.98 -16.42 -9.55
C PRO A 168 -2.72 -16.54 -10.40
N ASN A 169 -2.88 -16.94 -11.64
CA ASN A 169 -1.86 -16.80 -12.66
C ASN A 169 -1.93 -15.37 -13.21
N PHE A 170 -1.10 -14.49 -12.66
CA PHE A 170 -1.08 -13.07 -13.01
C PHE A 170 -0.64 -12.77 -14.46
N ASN A 171 -0.24 -13.78 -15.23
CA ASN A 171 0.07 -13.64 -16.65
C ASN A 171 -0.94 -14.33 -17.57
N ASP A 172 -1.97 -15.00 -17.02
CA ASP A 172 -3.00 -15.62 -17.83
C ASP A 172 -3.90 -14.54 -18.46
N SER A 173 -4.10 -14.62 -19.77
CA SER A 173 -4.91 -13.62 -20.49
C SER A 173 -6.38 -13.64 -20.07
N THR A 174 -6.92 -14.79 -19.66
CA THR A 174 -8.29 -14.92 -19.19
C THR A 174 -8.43 -14.21 -17.85
N TYR A 175 -7.54 -14.51 -16.89
CA TYR A 175 -7.47 -13.79 -15.61
C TYR A 175 -7.40 -12.27 -15.80
N LEU A 176 -6.49 -11.81 -16.66
CA LEU A 176 -6.29 -10.38 -16.90
C LEU A 176 -7.52 -9.72 -17.54
N ASN A 177 -8.18 -10.40 -18.48
CA ASN A 177 -9.38 -9.88 -19.13
C ASN A 177 -10.58 -9.85 -18.19
N ASP A 178 -10.74 -10.88 -17.37
CA ASP A 178 -11.86 -10.99 -16.44
C ASP A 178 -11.70 -10.04 -15.25
N PHE A 179 -10.47 -9.87 -14.74
CA PHE A 179 -10.18 -8.84 -13.75
C PHE A 179 -10.34 -7.42 -14.33
N ALA A 180 -9.97 -7.19 -15.59
CA ALA A 180 -10.19 -5.90 -16.25
C ALA A 180 -11.70 -5.58 -16.40
N GLN A 181 -12.55 -6.58 -16.61
CA GLN A 181 -14.01 -6.39 -16.62
C GLN A 181 -14.54 -5.96 -15.25
N LEU A 182 -14.04 -6.57 -14.16
CA LEU A 182 -14.34 -6.14 -12.79
C LEU A 182 -13.93 -4.68 -12.58
N LEU A 183 -12.71 -4.30 -12.93
CA LEU A 183 -12.22 -2.93 -12.82
C LEU A 183 -13.11 -1.96 -13.61
N ALA A 184 -13.48 -2.30 -14.84
CA ALA A 184 -14.36 -1.47 -15.65
C ALA A 184 -15.75 -1.30 -15.02
N ALA A 185 -16.31 -2.33 -14.37
CA ALA A 185 -17.58 -2.24 -13.66
C ALA A 185 -17.48 -1.38 -12.40
N LEU A 186 -16.39 -1.50 -11.65
CA LEU A 186 -16.11 -0.63 -10.50
C LEU A 186 -15.95 0.83 -10.94
N GLY A 187 -15.20 1.08 -12.01
CA GLY A 187 -15.02 2.41 -12.59
C GLY A 187 -16.33 3.05 -13.02
N ARG A 188 -17.19 2.32 -13.76
CA ARG A 188 -18.54 2.79 -14.15
C ARG A 188 -19.40 3.20 -12.95
N ARG A 189 -19.20 2.58 -11.79
CA ARG A 189 -20.00 2.83 -10.60
C ARG A 189 -19.42 3.90 -9.67
N TYR A 190 -18.09 3.97 -9.55
CA TYR A 190 -17.42 4.70 -8.47
C TYR A 190 -16.40 5.75 -8.92
N ASP A 191 -15.95 5.74 -10.17
CA ASP A 191 -15.04 6.80 -10.63
C ASP A 191 -15.70 8.18 -10.52
N GLY A 192 -14.97 9.12 -9.91
CA GLY A 192 -15.48 10.47 -9.64
C GLY A 192 -16.51 10.57 -8.51
N ASP A 193 -16.84 9.49 -7.79
CA ASP A 193 -17.60 9.59 -6.54
C ASP A 193 -16.74 10.27 -5.47
N GLU A 194 -17.13 11.46 -5.02
CA GLU A 194 -16.37 12.25 -4.04
C GLU A 194 -16.19 11.55 -2.68
N ARG A 195 -17.02 10.53 -2.41
CA ARG A 195 -16.90 9.68 -1.21
C ARG A 195 -15.82 8.62 -1.34
N LEU A 196 -15.38 8.29 -2.56
CA LEU A 196 -14.22 7.43 -2.81
C LEU A 196 -12.99 8.32 -3.05
N SER A 197 -12.14 8.44 -2.04
CA SER A 197 -10.97 9.31 -2.13
C SER A 197 -9.83 8.69 -2.93
N VAL A 198 -9.59 7.39 -2.72
CA VAL A 198 -8.47 6.66 -3.32
C VAL A 198 -8.92 5.30 -3.78
N PHE A 199 -8.50 4.91 -4.97
CA PHE A 199 -8.51 3.53 -5.43
C PHE A 199 -7.07 3.01 -5.49
N GLU A 200 -6.79 1.93 -4.77
CA GLU A 200 -5.47 1.31 -4.81
C GLU A 200 -5.33 0.42 -6.04
N PHE A 201 -4.18 0.53 -6.72
CA PHE A 201 -3.83 -0.33 -7.85
C PHE A 201 -4.06 -1.79 -7.48
N SER A 202 -4.87 -2.46 -8.29
CA SER A 202 -5.42 -3.77 -7.97
C SER A 202 -5.15 -4.78 -9.09
N GLY A 203 -5.11 -6.06 -8.72
CA GLY A 203 -5.02 -7.18 -9.66
C GLY A 203 -3.69 -7.95 -9.64
N TYR A 204 -2.73 -7.53 -8.81
CA TYR A 204 -1.47 -8.23 -8.64
C TYR A 204 -0.94 -8.16 -7.20
N GLY A 205 -0.44 -9.30 -6.71
CA GLY A 205 0.23 -9.39 -5.42
C GLY A 205 -0.65 -9.86 -4.28
N ASP A 206 0.00 -10.15 -3.17
CA ASP A 206 -0.60 -10.46 -1.89
C ASP A 206 -1.29 -9.21 -1.34
N PHE A 207 -2.60 -9.30 -1.04
CA PHE A 207 -3.43 -8.14 -0.69
C PHE A 207 -3.35 -6.98 -1.69
N SER A 208 -3.08 -7.25 -2.97
CA SER A 208 -2.79 -6.23 -4.00
C SER A 208 -1.61 -5.30 -3.65
N GLU A 209 -0.62 -5.80 -2.92
CA GLU A 209 0.55 -5.00 -2.49
C GLU A 209 1.73 -5.06 -3.46
N ASN A 210 1.51 -5.56 -4.67
CA ASN A 210 2.52 -5.65 -5.72
C ASN A 210 3.75 -6.51 -5.39
N HIS A 211 3.63 -7.48 -4.49
CA HIS A 211 4.62 -8.53 -4.26
C HIS A 211 3.93 -9.83 -3.90
N VAL A 212 4.65 -10.95 -4.07
CA VAL A 212 4.17 -12.29 -3.70
C VAL A 212 5.21 -13.03 -2.85
N ALA A 213 5.78 -12.34 -1.85
CA ALA A 213 6.84 -12.92 -1.00
C ALA A 213 6.40 -14.24 -0.32
N TYR A 214 5.13 -14.37 0.04
CA TYR A 214 4.58 -15.59 0.62
C TYR A 214 4.75 -16.83 -0.27
N LEU A 215 4.64 -16.67 -1.60
CA LEU A 215 4.85 -17.77 -2.55
C LEU A 215 6.29 -18.30 -2.46
N ARG A 216 7.26 -17.39 -2.38
CA ARG A 216 8.68 -17.71 -2.24
C ARG A 216 8.98 -18.34 -0.88
N ASP A 217 8.58 -17.67 0.20
CA ASP A 217 9.02 -17.99 1.56
C ASP A 217 8.28 -19.18 2.17
N THR A 218 7.00 -19.35 1.81
CA THR A 218 6.11 -20.29 2.49
C THR A 218 5.64 -21.41 1.57
N LEU A 219 5.33 -21.10 0.31
CA LEU A 219 4.79 -22.10 -0.64
C LEU A 219 5.87 -22.79 -1.48
N GLY A 220 7.14 -22.41 -1.34
CA GLY A 220 8.24 -22.99 -2.10
C GLY A 220 8.11 -22.76 -3.61
N ALA A 221 7.39 -21.70 -4.01
CA ALA A 221 7.12 -21.33 -5.40
C ALA A 221 7.73 -19.95 -5.72
N PRO A 222 9.07 -19.81 -5.65
CA PRO A 222 9.74 -18.54 -5.88
C PRO A 222 9.61 -18.08 -7.34
N GLY A 223 9.63 -16.77 -7.55
CA GLY A 223 9.83 -16.18 -8.86
C GLY A 223 11.24 -16.43 -9.43
N PRO A 224 11.51 -15.96 -10.67
CA PRO A 224 12.81 -16.11 -11.31
C PRO A 224 13.91 -15.45 -10.49
N GLY A 225 15.12 -16.01 -10.56
CA GLY A 225 16.30 -15.43 -9.93
C GLY A 225 16.68 -14.07 -10.55
N PRO A 226 17.49 -13.24 -9.87
CA PRO A 226 17.95 -11.95 -10.40
C PRO A 226 18.51 -12.05 -11.83
N ASP A 227 19.33 -13.06 -12.08
CA ASP A 227 20.01 -13.30 -13.37
C ASP A 227 19.03 -13.69 -14.51
N GLU A 228 17.87 -14.24 -14.16
CA GLU A 228 16.85 -14.71 -15.12
C GLU A 228 15.66 -13.73 -15.23
N SER A 229 15.53 -12.83 -14.26
CA SER A 229 14.35 -11.98 -14.07
C SER A 229 14.07 -11.08 -15.28
N VAL A 230 15.09 -10.47 -15.86
CA VAL A 230 14.92 -9.61 -17.04
C VAL A 230 14.41 -10.41 -18.24
N ALA A 231 14.94 -11.62 -18.46
CA ALA A 231 14.51 -12.47 -19.58
C ALA A 231 13.10 -13.02 -19.37
N THR A 232 12.72 -13.32 -18.13
CA THR A 232 11.44 -13.98 -17.79
C THR A 232 10.31 -12.97 -17.59
N LEU A 233 10.57 -11.88 -16.87
CA LEU A 233 9.57 -10.89 -16.47
C LEU A 233 9.60 -9.64 -17.36
N GLY A 234 10.73 -9.36 -18.03
CA GLY A 234 10.94 -8.11 -18.76
C GLY A 234 11.56 -6.98 -17.90
N TYR A 235 11.79 -7.23 -16.61
CA TYR A 235 12.39 -6.28 -15.67
C TYR A 235 13.18 -7.02 -14.58
N TYR A 236 14.06 -6.29 -13.90
CA TYR A 236 14.89 -6.87 -12.83
C TYR A 236 14.09 -7.07 -11.53
N SER A 237 14.17 -8.27 -10.96
CA SER A 237 13.63 -8.60 -9.64
C SER A 237 14.72 -9.21 -8.77
N GLN A 238 15.08 -8.50 -7.68
CA GLN A 238 16.13 -8.95 -6.76
C GLN A 238 15.67 -10.09 -5.84
N PHE A 239 14.42 -10.00 -5.36
CA PHE A 239 13.97 -10.78 -4.21
C PHE A 239 13.23 -12.06 -4.59
N ARG A 240 13.02 -12.34 -5.89
CA ARG A 240 12.27 -13.53 -6.36
C ARG A 240 10.83 -13.59 -5.81
N ASP A 241 10.30 -12.43 -5.44
CA ASP A 241 8.95 -12.19 -4.94
C ASP A 241 8.03 -11.59 -6.03
N GLN A 242 8.44 -11.74 -7.28
CA GLN A 242 7.71 -11.27 -8.46
C GLN A 242 7.50 -12.43 -9.44
N ASN A 243 6.28 -12.53 -9.99
CA ASN A 243 5.96 -13.53 -11.00
C ASN A 243 5.08 -12.98 -12.15
N ILE A 244 4.87 -11.66 -12.22
CA ILE A 244 4.15 -10.98 -13.30
C ILE A 244 5.12 -10.41 -14.32
N THR A 245 4.75 -10.44 -15.60
CA THR A 245 5.55 -9.89 -16.70
C THR A 245 5.22 -8.41 -16.97
N THR A 246 6.14 -7.67 -17.60
CA THR A 246 5.89 -6.29 -18.06
C THR A 246 4.64 -6.20 -18.95
N ALA A 247 4.38 -7.20 -19.79
CA ALA A 247 3.18 -7.20 -20.66
C ALA A 247 1.89 -7.23 -19.83
N SER A 248 1.83 -8.11 -18.84
CA SER A 248 0.67 -8.22 -17.93
C SER A 248 0.54 -7.01 -17.00
N ILE A 249 1.66 -6.44 -16.54
CA ILE A 249 1.69 -5.16 -15.81
C ILE A 249 1.03 -4.06 -16.65
N LYS A 250 1.45 -3.89 -17.91
CA LYS A 250 0.88 -2.88 -18.81
C LYS A 250 -0.62 -3.05 -19.01
N GLN A 251 -1.09 -4.29 -19.15
CA GLN A 251 -2.52 -4.58 -19.26
C GLN A 251 -3.29 -4.19 -17.99
N LEU A 252 -2.78 -4.55 -16.80
CA LEU A 252 -3.41 -4.16 -15.53
C LEU A 252 -3.39 -2.65 -15.33
N ILE A 253 -2.30 -1.97 -15.65
CA ILE A 253 -2.20 -0.50 -15.57
C ILE A 253 -3.24 0.13 -16.50
N ALA A 254 -3.31 -0.31 -17.76
CA ALA A 254 -4.31 0.20 -18.69
C ALA A 254 -5.74 0.01 -18.17
N ALA A 255 -6.05 -1.15 -17.56
CA ALA A 255 -7.35 -1.42 -16.98
C ALA A 255 -7.68 -0.53 -15.77
N ASN A 256 -6.74 -0.37 -14.82
CA ASN A 256 -6.93 0.47 -13.63
C ASN A 256 -7.08 1.96 -14.02
N VAL A 257 -6.22 2.46 -14.91
CA VAL A 257 -6.23 3.86 -15.39
C VAL A 257 -7.49 4.17 -16.18
N SER A 258 -7.97 3.22 -17.01
CA SER A 258 -9.21 3.41 -17.77
C SER A 258 -10.45 3.33 -16.88
N ALA A 259 -10.40 2.57 -15.78
CA ALA A 259 -11.49 2.45 -14.83
C ALA A 259 -11.63 3.69 -13.95
N PHE A 260 -10.52 4.29 -13.53
CA PHE A 260 -10.51 5.40 -12.58
C PHE A 260 -9.74 6.63 -13.09
N PRO A 261 -10.19 7.28 -14.18
CA PRO A 261 -9.56 8.50 -14.68
C PRO A 261 -9.74 9.72 -13.78
N HIS A 262 -10.76 9.76 -12.92
CA HIS A 262 -11.08 10.92 -12.07
C HIS A 262 -10.85 10.67 -10.58
N THR A 263 -10.80 9.42 -10.14
CA THR A 263 -10.44 9.04 -8.76
C THR A 263 -8.93 8.90 -8.59
N GLN A 264 -8.38 9.30 -7.44
CA GLN A 264 -6.95 9.18 -7.16
C GLN A 264 -6.50 7.72 -7.13
N LEU A 265 -5.51 7.39 -7.98
CA LEU A 265 -4.86 6.08 -7.98
C LEU A 265 -3.62 6.08 -7.07
N VAL A 266 -3.49 5.06 -6.21
CA VAL A 266 -2.30 4.86 -5.36
C VAL A 266 -1.73 3.47 -5.56
N THR A 267 -0.41 3.34 -5.52
CA THR A 267 0.28 2.04 -5.65
C THR A 267 1.22 1.74 -4.48
N SER A 268 1.34 0.46 -4.13
CA SER A 268 2.47 -0.03 -3.33
C SER A 268 3.76 -0.02 -4.18
N PRO A 269 4.91 0.37 -3.61
CA PRO A 269 6.19 0.43 -4.33
C PRO A 269 6.93 -0.91 -4.40
N ALA A 270 6.32 -2.02 -3.97
CA ALA A 270 7.00 -3.32 -3.89
C ALA A 270 7.38 -3.93 -5.25
N ASN A 271 6.75 -3.48 -6.35
CA ASN A 271 7.18 -3.81 -7.71
C ASN A 271 7.65 -2.54 -8.44
N PRO A 272 8.96 -2.42 -8.75
CA PRO A 272 9.51 -1.21 -9.36
C PRO A 272 9.00 -0.97 -10.78
N GLU A 273 8.65 -2.03 -11.53
CA GLU A 273 8.11 -1.89 -12.89
C GLU A 273 6.68 -1.37 -12.89
N ILE A 274 5.84 -1.81 -11.95
CA ILE A 274 4.48 -1.26 -11.75
C ILE A 274 4.57 0.23 -11.42
N VAL A 275 5.46 0.62 -10.50
CA VAL A 275 5.68 2.03 -10.17
C VAL A 275 6.16 2.81 -11.39
N ARG A 276 7.16 2.30 -12.12
CA ARG A 276 7.70 2.97 -13.30
C ARG A 276 6.62 3.24 -14.35
N GLU A 277 5.79 2.25 -14.64
CA GLU A 277 4.74 2.37 -15.66
C GLU A 277 3.56 3.24 -15.20
N LEU A 278 3.14 3.17 -13.93
CA LEU A 278 2.08 4.04 -13.40
C LEU A 278 2.47 5.52 -13.39
N PHE A 279 3.76 5.82 -13.18
CA PHE A 279 4.28 7.19 -13.17
C PHE A 279 4.74 7.68 -14.55
N ALA A 280 4.61 6.87 -15.60
CA ALA A 280 4.95 7.29 -16.95
C ALA A 280 4.02 8.41 -17.44
N ASP A 281 4.56 9.38 -18.18
CA ASP A 281 3.80 10.52 -18.71
C ASP A 281 2.58 10.09 -19.52
N GLU A 282 2.67 8.99 -20.28
CA GLU A 282 1.55 8.46 -21.07
C GLU A 282 0.39 7.92 -20.23
N VAL A 283 0.62 7.64 -18.95
CA VAL A 283 -0.38 7.23 -17.97
C VAL A 283 -0.86 8.46 -17.20
N THR A 284 0.06 9.22 -16.60
CA THR A 284 -0.30 10.35 -15.73
C THR A 284 -1.02 11.47 -16.48
N ASN A 285 -0.73 11.68 -17.77
CA ASN A 285 -1.45 12.65 -18.61
C ASN A 285 -2.90 12.26 -18.93
N LYS A 286 -3.31 11.01 -18.65
CA LYS A 286 -4.70 10.54 -18.84
C LYS A 286 -5.57 10.69 -17.59
N LEU A 287 -4.97 10.99 -16.45
CA LEU A 287 -5.63 11.04 -15.15
C LEU A 287 -5.89 12.49 -14.74
N ALA A 288 -7.06 12.75 -14.17
CA ALA A 288 -7.37 14.04 -13.56
C ALA A 288 -6.74 14.18 -12.16
N ALA A 289 -6.59 13.07 -11.43
CA ALA A 289 -5.94 13.04 -10.13
C ALA A 289 -4.48 12.56 -10.24
N PRO A 290 -3.55 13.05 -9.40
CA PRO A 290 -2.17 12.59 -9.41
C PRO A 290 -2.06 11.14 -8.91
N VAL A 291 -1.17 10.35 -9.53
CA VAL A 291 -0.82 9.02 -9.03
C VAL A 291 0.02 9.16 -7.75
N GLY A 292 -0.38 8.45 -6.70
CA GLY A 292 0.33 8.41 -5.41
C GLY A 292 1.06 7.11 -5.15
N VAL A 293 1.97 7.15 -4.17
CA VAL A 293 2.57 5.95 -3.55
C VAL A 293 2.01 5.82 -2.13
N ARG A 294 1.70 4.60 -1.72
CA ARG A 294 1.15 4.32 -0.39
C ARG A 294 2.12 4.73 0.72
N SER A 295 1.65 5.42 1.75
CA SER A 295 2.53 6.08 2.73
C SER A 295 3.19 5.14 3.74
N ASP A 296 2.56 4.02 4.09
CA ASP A 296 3.18 2.94 4.88
C ASP A 296 4.40 2.35 4.16
N CYS A 297 4.52 2.58 2.86
CA CYS A 297 5.67 2.17 2.05
C CYS A 297 6.70 3.30 1.81
N LEU A 298 6.46 4.51 2.32
CA LEU A 298 7.36 5.67 2.19
C LEU A 298 8.27 5.87 3.41
N GLY A 299 8.49 4.82 4.22
CA GLY A 299 9.43 4.87 5.34
C GLY A 299 8.93 5.64 6.56
N VAL A 300 7.63 5.91 6.65
CA VAL A 300 6.98 6.37 7.90
C VAL A 300 6.35 5.17 8.58
N ASP A 301 7.16 4.16 8.86
CA ASP A 301 6.90 3.31 10.01
C ASP A 301 6.98 4.20 11.27
N ALA A 302 6.20 3.91 12.30
CA ALA A 302 6.39 4.59 13.58
C ALA A 302 7.89 4.53 13.92
N PRO A 303 8.55 5.63 14.32
CA PRO A 303 10.00 5.66 14.60
C PRO A 303 10.43 4.70 15.73
N LEU A 304 9.48 3.94 16.28
CA LEU A 304 9.64 2.91 17.26
C LEU A 304 9.63 1.54 16.56
N PRO A 305 10.81 0.99 16.21
CA PRO A 305 10.95 -0.37 15.68
C PRO A 305 10.30 -1.41 16.60
N ASP A 306 9.84 -2.52 16.04
CA ASP A 306 9.01 -3.53 16.72
C ASP A 306 9.55 -4.08 18.04
N TRP A 307 10.88 -4.07 18.24
CA TRP A 307 11.49 -4.45 19.51
C TRP A 307 11.11 -3.53 20.68
N SER A 308 10.66 -2.30 20.41
CA SER A 308 10.17 -1.35 21.41
C SER A 308 8.72 -1.59 21.85
N ARG A 309 7.99 -2.49 21.17
CA ARG A 309 6.60 -2.85 21.50
C ARG A 309 6.52 -3.92 22.60
N VAL A 310 7.64 -4.50 23.03
CA VAL A 310 7.70 -5.50 24.09
C VAL A 310 8.38 -4.91 25.33
N GLN A 311 7.69 -5.03 26.46
CA GLN A 311 8.00 -4.47 27.79
C GLN A 311 9.50 -4.42 28.13
N HIS A 312 10.05 -3.22 28.38
CA HIS A 312 11.02 -2.93 29.45
C HIS A 312 11.22 -1.41 29.59
N PHE A 313 10.44 -0.77 30.47
CA PHE A 313 10.85 0.51 31.06
C PHE A 313 11.89 0.21 32.15
N ALA A 314 13.17 0.23 31.78
CA ALA A 314 14.24 0.42 32.75
C ALA A 314 15.44 1.11 32.08
N LEU A 315 15.91 2.17 32.75
CA LEU A 315 17.18 2.87 32.54
C LEU A 315 17.22 3.87 31.37
N CYS A 316 16.71 5.06 31.65
CA CYS A 316 17.45 6.31 31.40
C CYS A 316 16.90 7.41 32.33
N ALA A 317 16.94 7.14 33.64
CA ALA A 317 17.04 8.19 34.62
C ALA A 317 18.51 8.24 35.06
N ASP A 318 19.07 9.44 35.00
CA ASP A 318 20.36 9.85 35.54
C ASP A 318 21.56 9.82 34.58
N GLN A 319 21.66 10.88 33.78
CA GLN A 319 22.93 11.58 33.61
C GLN A 319 22.70 13.09 33.71
N ARG A 320 22.82 13.64 34.92
CA ARG A 320 23.25 15.03 35.10
C ARG A 320 24.69 15.05 35.61
N PRO A 321 25.59 15.83 35.00
CA PRO A 321 26.97 15.94 35.47
C PRO A 321 27.04 16.91 36.66
N GLY A 322 27.54 16.44 37.80
CA GLY A 322 27.98 17.29 38.92
C GLY A 322 27.21 17.09 40.22
N GLY A 323 27.69 16.19 41.07
CA GLY A 323 27.23 16.03 42.45
C GLY A 323 28.01 14.92 43.15
N ARG A 324 28.51 15.20 44.36
CA ARG A 324 29.54 14.41 45.06
C ARG A 324 29.01 13.09 45.64
N ARG A 325 29.97 12.15 45.80
CA ARG A 325 29.93 10.84 46.48
C ARG A 325 29.00 10.72 47.69
N ALA A 326 28.34 9.56 47.81
CA ALA A 326 28.29 8.77 49.04
C ALA A 326 28.15 7.28 48.71
N ALA A 327 28.93 6.45 49.39
CA ALA A 327 29.00 5.00 49.25
C ALA A 327 28.20 4.29 50.37
N ALA A 328 27.59 3.14 50.04
CA ALA A 328 27.28 2.00 50.93
C ALA A 328 26.78 0.85 50.00
N ALA A 329 27.53 -0.22 49.70
CA ALA A 329 27.97 -1.37 50.52
C ALA A 329 26.90 -2.47 50.72
N ALA A 330 27.33 -3.71 50.39
CA ALA A 330 26.74 -5.06 50.59
C ALA A 330 25.73 -5.55 49.52
N GLY A 331 25.82 -6.74 48.92
CA GLY A 331 26.76 -7.86 49.01
C GLY A 331 26.17 -9.14 48.35
N ASN A 332 27.04 -9.93 47.69
CA ASN A 332 26.94 -11.36 47.30
C ASN A 332 25.81 -11.80 46.33
N GLY A 333 26.03 -12.56 45.26
CA GLY A 333 27.21 -13.33 44.86
C GLY A 333 27.11 -13.95 43.44
N ALA A 334 28.24 -14.53 43.08
CA ALA A 334 28.73 -15.14 41.83
C ALA A 334 27.76 -15.79 40.82
N GLY A 335 28.08 -15.58 39.54
CA GLY A 335 27.73 -16.41 38.39
C GLY A 335 28.59 -16.01 37.18
N ASP A 336 29.34 -16.96 36.65
CA ASP A 336 30.61 -16.83 35.93
C ASP A 336 30.52 -16.35 34.45
N HIS A 337 31.62 -15.78 33.98
CA HIS A 337 31.86 -15.15 32.70
C HIS A 337 31.98 -16.12 31.51
N ARG A 338 31.58 -15.66 30.31
CA ARG A 338 32.40 -15.72 29.08
C ARG A 338 31.91 -14.71 28.04
N VAL A 339 32.63 -13.60 27.94
CA VAL A 339 32.53 -12.60 26.86
C VAL A 339 33.71 -12.82 25.93
N VAL A 340 33.44 -13.16 24.67
CA VAL A 340 34.44 -13.13 23.60
C VAL A 340 34.50 -11.70 23.07
N ARG A 341 35.62 -11.02 23.33
CA ARG A 341 35.99 -9.76 22.67
C ARG A 341 36.61 -10.09 21.31
N VAL A 342 36.15 -9.41 20.25
CA VAL A 342 37.00 -9.13 19.09
C VAL A 342 37.02 -7.62 18.90
N ALA A 343 38.23 -7.10 18.78
CA ALA A 343 38.60 -5.70 18.92
C ALA A 343 38.45 -4.91 17.62
N ASP A 344 38.03 -3.66 17.78
CA ASP A 344 38.26 -2.57 16.84
C ASP A 344 39.75 -2.30 16.64
N ARG A 345 40.17 -2.14 15.38
CA ARG A 345 41.31 -1.31 14.99
C ARG A 345 41.03 -0.59 13.68
N GLN A 346 40.79 0.71 13.79
CA GLN A 346 41.10 1.70 12.75
C GLN A 346 42.63 1.88 12.67
N PHE A 347 43.19 2.02 11.47
CA PHE A 347 43.77 3.30 10.99
C PHE A 347 44.34 3.20 9.56
N ALA A 348 44.28 4.33 8.88
CA ALA A 348 44.51 4.61 7.47
C ALA A 348 45.98 4.61 7.01
N ALA A 349 46.21 4.49 5.69
CA ALA A 349 46.87 5.49 4.82
C ALA A 349 47.38 4.88 3.50
N GLY A 350 47.29 5.64 2.39
CA GLY A 350 48.27 5.56 1.30
C GLY A 350 47.73 5.50 -0.13
N LEU A 351 47.80 6.65 -0.81
CA LEU A 351 47.61 6.89 -2.24
C LEU A 351 48.29 5.88 -3.19
N LEU A 352 47.69 5.64 -4.38
CA LEU A 352 48.15 6.20 -5.66
C LEU A 352 47.21 5.84 -6.83
N ARG A 353 46.99 6.84 -7.68
CA ARG A 353 46.29 6.78 -8.98
C ARG A 353 47.10 5.95 -9.98
N GLU A 354 46.42 5.28 -10.91
CA GLU A 354 46.56 5.44 -12.38
C GLU A 354 45.68 4.42 -13.13
N GLY A 355 45.06 4.85 -14.23
CA GLY A 355 44.60 4.00 -15.35
C GLY A 355 45.14 4.62 -16.65
N PRO A 356 44.68 4.25 -17.87
CA PRO A 356 44.20 2.97 -18.39
C PRO A 356 44.91 2.53 -19.71
N ALA A 357 44.58 1.32 -20.20
CA ALA A 357 44.57 0.81 -21.60
C ALA A 357 45.84 0.80 -22.49
N ARG A 358 46.18 -0.36 -23.08
CA ARG A 358 46.10 -0.66 -24.54
C ARG A 358 46.62 -2.05 -24.97
N ASN A 359 46.07 -2.46 -26.12
CA ASN A 359 46.15 -3.67 -26.95
C ASN A 359 47.50 -4.28 -27.37
N HIS A 360 47.42 -5.59 -27.69
CA HIS A 360 47.97 -6.41 -28.82
C HIS A 360 48.52 -7.75 -28.26
N GLN A 361 48.45 -8.94 -28.88
CA GLN A 361 48.01 -9.46 -30.17
C GLN A 361 47.90 -11.01 -30.04
N VAL A 362 46.83 -11.60 -30.60
CA VAL A 362 46.79 -12.78 -31.52
C VAL A 362 47.57 -14.07 -31.21
N SER A 363 46.87 -15.21 -31.08
CA SER A 363 46.91 -16.35 -32.04
C SER A 363 45.94 -17.50 -31.66
N ARG A 364 45.32 -18.09 -32.70
CA ARG A 364 44.48 -19.31 -32.73
C ARG A 364 45.28 -20.58 -32.38
N VAL A 365 44.59 -21.67 -32.00
CA VAL A 365 44.41 -22.95 -32.75
C VAL A 365 43.64 -23.95 -31.86
N ASP A 366 42.99 -24.89 -32.53
CA ASP A 366 41.84 -25.76 -32.25
C ASP A 366 41.99 -26.96 -31.27
N ASP A 367 40.91 -27.77 -31.24
CA ASP A 367 40.71 -29.18 -30.82
C ASP A 367 40.06 -29.42 -29.44
N VAL A 368 38.83 -29.95 -29.31
CA VAL A 368 38.21 -31.25 -29.72
C VAL A 368 38.52 -32.41 -28.73
N GLU A 369 37.44 -32.99 -28.20
CA GLU A 369 37.26 -34.30 -27.54
C GLU A 369 37.96 -34.61 -26.19
N ARG A 370 37.17 -34.74 -25.11
CA ARG A 370 36.51 -36.00 -24.69
C ARG A 370 35.50 -35.79 -23.56
#